data_AF-A0A838VAP7-F1
#
_entry.id   AF-A0A838VAP7-F1
#
_cell.length_a   1.000
_cell.length_b   1.000
_cell.length_c   1.000
_cell.angle_alpha   90.00
_cell.angle_beta   90.00
_cell.angle_gamma   90.00
#
_symmetry.space_group_name_H-M   'P 1'
#
loop_
_entity.id
_entity.type
_entity.pdbx_description
1 polymer ?
#
loop_
_entity_poly.entity_id
_entity_poly.type
_entity_poly.pdbx_seq_one_letter_code
_entity_poly.pdbx_strand_id
1 'polypeptide(L)'
;MPFAAPLLPVLAMMSSEAQAMAATGAPDAAREQKLQALVDQLPPAPPADAPPPALLTEDGALSADDALIDGRRRPGHQKGLPERVTQDNPGAVRAPPPEAFPTDEFPVPDRWRLVKTLCPDTGKFPGIANVCHSTRDPYHQNVLKGDRPLCIATEKEQARRRAAGMPRCATPGFLHGGDWFFVTNLTSDTVIEPRSFPTPVGVQTTERPGSLDVFGRAQSLLLAQTFIAGFSLIKGSTAYKPPEIEYTLSLAYQTNYVDVSERRILSVKPSASSHRYDNFLGVQEAFIDYHIRNTSDRYDFDSIRVGIQPFQADFRG
;
A
#
# COMPACT_ATOMS: atom_id res chain seq x y z
N MET A 1 -20.71 -26.00 24.41
CA MET A 1 -20.32 -24.64 24.82
C MET A 1 -19.73 -23.95 23.59
N PRO A 2 -20.41 -22.95 23.01
CA PRO A 2 -19.97 -22.32 21.78
C PRO A 2 -19.07 -21.11 22.09
N PHE A 3 -17.94 -20.99 21.40
CA PHE A 3 -17.23 -19.73 21.26
C PHE A 3 -17.54 -19.16 19.87
N ALA A 4 -18.23 -18.03 19.88
CA ALA A 4 -18.57 -17.24 18.71
C ALA A 4 -17.48 -16.19 18.47
N ALA A 5 -17.07 -16.03 17.20
CA ALA A 5 -16.35 -14.86 16.72
C ALA A 5 -17.05 -14.39 15.43
N PRO A 6 -17.52 -13.13 15.35
CA PRO A 6 -18.21 -12.63 14.16
C PRO A 6 -17.21 -12.01 13.16
N LEU A 7 -17.25 -12.50 11.92
CA LEU A 7 -16.71 -11.84 10.73
C LEU A 7 -17.78 -10.89 10.18
N LEU A 8 -17.48 -9.59 10.14
CA LEU A 8 -18.26 -8.55 9.48
C LEU A 8 -18.06 -8.61 7.95
N PRO A 9 -19.12 -8.51 7.14
CA PRO A 9 -19.03 -8.06 5.76
C PRO A 9 -19.42 -6.57 5.68
N VAL A 10 -18.60 -5.74 5.03
CA VAL A 10 -18.99 -4.38 4.63
C VAL A 10 -19.19 -4.40 3.11
N LEU A 11 -20.44 -4.24 2.68
CA LEU A 11 -20.83 -3.99 1.30
C LEU A 11 -21.52 -2.62 1.20
N ALA A 12 -21.16 -1.92 0.13
CA ALA A 12 -21.56 -0.63 -0.40
C ALA A 12 -22.99 -0.09 -0.15
N MET A 13 -23.04 1.23 0.05
CA MET A 13 -24.14 2.16 -0.26
C MET A 13 -23.50 3.55 -0.54
N MET A 14 -23.99 4.48 -1.36
CA MET A 14 -25.05 4.65 -2.36
C MET A 14 -24.72 5.99 -3.03
N SER A 15 -24.79 6.10 -4.36
CA SER A 15 -24.75 7.38 -5.07
C SER A 15 -25.91 7.44 -6.06
N SER A 16 -27.04 8.02 -5.63
CA SER A 16 -28.08 8.56 -6.50
C SER A 16 -29.07 9.36 -5.66
N GLU A 17 -29.15 10.67 -5.86
CA GLU A 17 -30.42 11.42 -5.94
C GLU A 17 -30.13 12.91 -6.17
N ALA A 18 -30.23 13.33 -7.42
CA ALA A 18 -30.48 14.71 -7.78
C ALA A 18 -31.51 14.70 -8.92
N GLN A 19 -32.51 15.59 -8.78
CA GLN A 19 -33.59 15.92 -9.72
C GLN A 19 -34.81 15.00 -9.73
N ALA A 20 -35.90 15.46 -9.11
CA ALA A 20 -36.95 16.18 -9.83
C ALA A 20 -38.23 16.28 -8.99
N MET A 21 -38.60 17.47 -8.52
CA MET A 21 -40.01 17.84 -8.35
C MET A 21 -40.14 19.37 -8.49
N ALA A 22 -40.69 19.78 -9.63
CA ALA A 22 -41.25 21.11 -9.83
C ALA A 22 -42.75 20.95 -10.15
N ALA A 23 -43.51 21.90 -9.62
CA ALA A 23 -44.86 22.33 -10.01
C ALA A 23 -46.08 21.52 -9.53
N THR A 24 -46.75 22.05 -8.49
CA THR A 24 -48.21 22.25 -8.46
C THR A 24 -48.58 23.38 -7.48
N GLY A 25 -49.40 24.34 -7.93
CA GLY A 25 -50.27 25.15 -7.05
C GLY A 25 -50.00 26.66 -7.03
N ALA A 26 -50.93 27.44 -7.58
CA ALA A 26 -50.96 28.91 -7.53
C ALA A 26 -51.00 29.47 -6.09
N PRO A 27 -50.50 30.70 -5.84
CA PRO A 27 -50.46 31.27 -4.50
C PRO A 27 -51.85 31.71 -4.05
N ASP A 28 -52.21 31.29 -2.84
CA ASP A 28 -53.45 31.66 -2.16
C ASP A 28 -53.38 33.16 -1.80
N ALA A 29 -54.28 33.99 -2.33
CA ALA A 29 -54.24 35.45 -2.14
C ALA A 29 -54.28 35.88 -0.65
N ALA A 30 -54.84 35.02 0.22
CA ALA A 30 -54.82 35.18 1.66
C ALA A 30 -53.40 35.02 2.26
N ARG A 31 -52.55 34.18 1.65
CA ARG A 31 -51.15 34.00 2.03
C ARG A 31 -50.30 35.18 1.59
N GLU A 32 -50.56 35.75 0.42
CA GLU A 32 -49.90 36.98 -0.04
C GLU A 32 -50.26 38.18 0.84
N GLN A 33 -51.53 38.35 1.21
CA GLN A 33 -51.93 39.43 2.14
C GLN A 33 -51.33 39.25 3.54
N LYS A 34 -51.21 38.01 4.02
CA LYS A 34 -50.59 37.73 5.31
C LYS A 34 -49.08 37.95 5.30
N LEU A 35 -48.40 37.66 4.18
CA LEU A 35 -46.99 38.00 3.96
C LEU A 35 -46.80 39.50 3.84
N GLN A 36 -47.67 40.21 3.11
CA GLN A 36 -47.58 41.66 2.96
C GLN A 36 -47.80 42.39 4.28
N ALA A 37 -48.78 41.97 5.09
CA ALA A 37 -49.00 42.52 6.42
C ALA A 37 -47.84 42.23 7.38
N LEU A 38 -47.10 41.13 7.19
CA LEU A 38 -45.86 40.85 7.92
C LEU A 38 -44.70 41.74 7.43
N VAL A 39 -44.62 42.03 6.14
CA VAL A 39 -43.62 42.92 5.53
C VAL A 39 -43.84 44.36 5.95
N ASP A 40 -45.09 44.82 6.03
CA ASP A 40 -45.44 46.19 6.44
C ASP A 40 -45.24 46.43 7.96
N GLN A 41 -45.10 45.36 8.76
CA GLN A 41 -44.74 45.42 10.17
C GLN A 41 -43.23 45.39 10.43
N LEU A 42 -42.40 45.19 9.40
CA LEU A 42 -40.96 45.32 9.54
C LEU A 42 -40.58 46.81 9.64
N PRO A 43 -39.71 47.19 10.58
CA PRO A 43 -39.18 48.55 10.62
C PRO A 43 -38.50 48.89 9.29
N PRO A 44 -38.52 50.17 8.85
CA PRO A 44 -37.91 50.56 7.58
C PRO A 44 -36.45 50.10 7.55
N ALA A 45 -36.08 49.41 6.49
CA ALA A 45 -34.70 49.00 6.27
C ALA A 45 -33.82 50.26 6.29
N PRO A 46 -32.68 50.24 7.00
CA PRO A 46 -31.78 51.38 7.02
C PRO A 46 -31.34 51.72 5.58
N PRO A 47 -31.04 53.00 5.29
CA PRO A 47 -30.62 53.41 3.95
C PRO A 47 -29.44 52.54 3.49
N ALA A 48 -29.43 52.16 2.21
CA ALA A 48 -28.46 51.21 1.65
C ALA A 48 -26.98 51.66 1.76
N ASP A 49 -26.75 52.92 2.14
CA ASP A 49 -25.42 53.50 2.42
C ASP A 49 -25.13 53.72 3.91
N ALA A 50 -25.93 53.16 4.83
CA ALA A 50 -25.55 53.13 6.24
C ALA A 50 -24.41 52.12 6.41
N PRO A 51 -23.21 52.53 6.85
CA PRO A 51 -22.14 51.59 7.13
C PRO A 51 -22.63 50.62 8.23
N PRO A 52 -22.33 49.31 8.12
CA PRO A 52 -22.68 48.35 9.17
C PRO A 52 -22.13 48.84 10.52
N PRO A 53 -22.79 48.53 11.65
CA PRO A 53 -22.30 48.94 12.96
C PRO A 53 -20.84 48.48 13.08
N ALA A 54 -19.95 49.45 13.21
CA ALA A 54 -18.53 49.21 13.26
C ALA A 54 -18.22 48.36 14.49
N LEU A 55 -17.95 47.07 14.27
CA LEU A 55 -17.09 46.32 15.17
C LEU A 55 -15.71 46.92 15.01
N LEU A 56 -15.42 47.92 15.84
CA LEU A 56 -14.13 48.56 15.95
C LEU A 56 -13.15 47.55 16.55
N THR A 57 -12.14 47.19 15.78
CA THR A 57 -10.78 47.03 16.32
C THR A 57 -9.84 47.81 15.39
N GLU A 58 -8.60 48.02 15.80
CA GLU A 58 -7.53 48.32 14.86
C GLU A 58 -6.79 46.99 14.62
N ASP A 59 -7.40 45.94 14.00
CA ASP A 59 -8.16 45.91 12.71
C ASP A 59 -9.56 45.22 12.68
N GLY A 60 -10.62 45.78 13.27
CA GLY A 60 -11.99 45.24 13.33
C GLY A 60 -12.27 43.88 14.04
N ALA A 61 -11.29 43.00 14.19
CA ALA A 61 -11.52 41.61 14.58
C ALA A 61 -11.60 41.37 16.09
N LEU A 62 -12.81 41.14 16.63
CA LEU A 62 -12.97 40.23 17.75
C LEU A 62 -12.36 38.88 17.36
N SER A 63 -11.49 38.29 18.19
CA SER A 63 -11.03 36.92 17.89
C SER A 63 -12.24 35.98 17.94
N ALA A 64 -12.20 34.88 17.20
CA ALA A 64 -13.30 33.89 17.22
C ALA A 64 -13.57 33.35 18.64
N ASP A 65 -12.63 33.49 19.56
CA ASP A 65 -12.77 33.14 20.96
C ASP A 65 -13.47 34.23 21.79
N ASP A 66 -13.38 35.49 21.39
CA ASP A 66 -14.02 36.63 22.07
C ASP A 66 -15.50 36.80 21.66
N ALA A 67 -15.90 36.15 20.56
CA ALA A 67 -17.29 36.07 20.12
C ALA A 67 -18.09 34.92 20.77
N LEU A 68 -17.46 34.14 21.67
CA LEU A 68 -18.13 33.05 22.38
C LEU A 68 -19.00 33.60 23.53
N ILE A 69 -20.25 33.14 23.59
CA ILE A 69 -21.16 33.41 24.72
C ILE A 69 -20.55 32.83 26.00
N ASP A 70 -20.57 33.60 27.09
CA ASP A 70 -20.03 33.18 28.39
C ASP A 70 -20.58 31.81 28.81
N GLY A 71 -19.67 30.91 29.21
CA GLY A 71 -19.97 29.51 29.53
C GLY A 71 -20.03 28.53 28.36
N ARG A 72 -19.89 28.95 27.09
CA ARG A 72 -19.81 28.03 25.93
C ARG A 72 -18.37 27.88 25.42
N ARG A 73 -17.88 26.64 25.42
CA ARG A 73 -16.56 26.28 24.88
C ARG A 73 -16.68 25.56 23.54
N ARG A 74 -15.76 25.84 22.62
CA ARG A 74 -15.63 25.10 21.35
C ARG A 74 -15.19 23.65 21.63
N PRO A 75 -15.97 22.63 21.23
CA PRO A 75 -15.59 21.23 21.42
C PRO A 75 -14.23 20.94 20.77
N GLY A 76 -13.34 20.25 21.49
CA GLY A 76 -12.02 19.85 20.98
C GLY A 76 -10.93 20.93 20.99
N HIS A 77 -11.23 22.18 21.34
CA HIS A 77 -10.21 23.23 21.43
C HIS A 77 -9.72 23.39 22.88
N GLN A 78 -8.44 23.09 23.13
CA GLN A 78 -7.74 23.33 24.39
C GLN A 78 -6.78 24.52 24.21
N LYS A 79 -7.10 25.67 24.85
CA LYS A 79 -6.29 26.90 24.78
C LYS A 79 -4.88 26.73 25.37
N GLY A 80 -4.75 25.86 26.37
CA GLY A 80 -3.47 25.50 26.98
C GLY A 80 -3.14 24.05 26.64
N LEU A 81 -1.91 23.82 26.22
CA LEU A 81 -1.34 22.48 26.29
C LEU A 81 -1.36 22.05 27.77
N PRO A 82 -1.64 20.77 28.08
CA PRO A 82 -1.43 20.26 29.42
C PRO A 82 0.02 20.53 29.84
N GLU A 83 0.22 20.70 31.15
CA GLU A 83 1.55 20.90 31.71
C GLU A 83 2.51 19.85 31.19
N ARG A 84 3.75 20.25 30.87
CA ARG A 84 4.74 19.33 30.32
C ARG A 84 4.92 18.19 31.33
N VAL A 85 4.52 16.98 30.93
CA VAL A 85 4.75 15.79 31.75
C VAL A 85 6.26 15.52 31.72
N THR A 86 6.96 15.92 32.79
CA THR A 86 8.35 15.56 33.01
C THR A 86 8.38 14.18 33.65
N GLN A 87 8.60 13.14 32.85
CA GLN A 87 8.80 11.80 33.36
C GLN A 87 10.25 11.65 33.84
N ASP A 88 10.52 11.99 35.09
CA ASP A 88 11.78 11.68 35.74
C ASP A 88 11.76 10.22 36.20
N ASN A 89 12.33 9.35 35.35
CA ASN A 89 12.50 7.94 35.66
C ASN A 89 13.89 7.72 36.26
N PRO A 90 14.02 7.55 37.59
CA PRO A 90 15.31 7.37 38.24
C PRO A 90 15.97 6.07 37.74
N GLY A 91 17.11 6.22 37.05
CA GLY A 91 17.83 5.12 36.41
C GLY A 91 17.56 4.95 34.91
N ALA A 92 16.66 5.75 34.32
CA ALA A 92 16.52 5.77 32.87
C ALA A 92 17.75 6.42 32.22
N VAL A 93 18.42 5.65 31.38
CA VAL A 93 19.47 6.15 30.50
C VAL A 93 18.78 6.99 29.43
N ARG A 94 18.95 8.32 29.48
CA ARG A 94 18.48 9.18 28.39
C ARG A 94 19.29 8.85 27.14
N ALA A 95 18.64 8.84 25.98
CA ALA A 95 19.36 8.76 24.72
C ALA A 95 20.40 9.90 24.70
N PRO A 96 21.67 9.60 24.37
CA PRO A 96 22.69 10.63 24.28
C PRO A 96 22.27 11.69 23.26
N PRO A 97 22.59 12.97 23.51
CA PRO A 97 22.31 14.02 22.54
C PRO A 97 23.06 13.72 21.22
N PRO A 98 22.56 14.16 20.05
CA PRO A 98 23.16 13.83 18.75
C PRO A 98 24.67 14.13 18.65
N GLU A 99 25.15 15.09 19.43
CA GLU A 99 26.55 15.52 19.50
C GLU A 99 27.44 14.55 20.30
N ALA A 100 26.87 13.64 21.08
CA ALA A 100 27.59 12.64 21.87
C ALA A 100 27.89 11.36 21.08
N PHE A 101 27.44 11.27 19.82
CA PHE A 101 27.89 10.21 18.90
C PHE A 101 29.24 10.60 18.29
N PRO A 102 30.23 9.70 18.27
CA PRO A 102 31.54 9.98 17.68
C PRO A 102 31.39 10.41 16.22
N THR A 103 31.97 11.56 15.87
CA THR A 103 32.08 12.02 14.47
C THR A 103 33.19 11.32 13.68
N ASP A 104 34.05 10.60 14.39
CA ASP A 104 35.30 10.05 13.86
C ASP A 104 35.13 8.59 13.42
N GLU A 105 33.99 7.98 13.72
CA GLU A 105 33.61 6.65 13.28
C GLU A 105 32.84 6.77 11.95
N PHE A 106 33.49 6.36 10.86
CA PHE A 106 32.87 6.35 9.55
C PHE A 106 32.18 5.00 9.31
N PRO A 107 30.89 4.97 8.96
CA PRO A 107 30.24 3.73 8.57
C PRO A 107 30.93 3.17 7.34
N VAL A 108 31.35 1.91 7.39
CA VAL A 108 31.92 1.22 6.23
C VAL A 108 30.78 0.84 5.28
N PRO A 109 30.68 1.45 4.07
CA PRO A 109 29.52 1.26 3.19
C PRO A 109 29.33 -0.19 2.70
N ASP A 110 30.43 -0.96 2.65
CA ASP A 110 30.49 -2.31 2.07
C ASP A 110 30.56 -3.41 3.15
N ARG A 111 29.58 -3.46 4.07
CA ARG A 111 29.55 -4.49 5.13
C ARG A 111 29.59 -5.92 4.59
N TRP A 112 28.99 -6.18 3.42
CA TRP A 112 29.04 -7.49 2.75
C TRP A 112 30.49 -7.91 2.40
N ARG A 113 31.38 -6.94 2.13
CA ARG A 113 32.79 -7.20 1.83
C ARG A 113 33.55 -7.61 3.09
N LEU A 114 33.29 -6.94 4.21
CA LEU A 114 33.84 -7.31 5.53
C LEU A 114 33.42 -8.72 5.94
N VAL A 115 32.15 -9.07 5.73
CA VAL A 115 31.70 -10.44 6.03
C VAL A 115 32.45 -11.44 5.16
N LYS A 116 32.60 -11.19 3.86
CA LYS A 116 33.38 -12.07 2.98
C LYS A 116 34.85 -12.21 3.35
N THR A 117 35.50 -11.15 3.83
CA THR A 117 36.91 -11.23 4.25
C THR A 117 37.10 -12.09 5.49
N LEU A 118 36.07 -12.20 6.33
CA LEU A 118 36.06 -13.06 7.52
C LEU A 118 35.58 -14.48 7.20
N CYS A 119 35.10 -14.73 5.98
CA CYS A 119 34.68 -16.05 5.56
C CYS A 119 35.92 -16.92 5.29
N PRO A 120 36.04 -18.07 5.96
CA PRO A 120 37.20 -18.93 5.79
C PRO A 120 37.18 -19.56 4.39
N ASP A 121 38.36 -19.65 3.78
CA ASP A 121 38.54 -20.43 2.56
C ASP A 121 38.04 -21.86 2.81
N THR A 122 37.38 -22.41 1.78
CA THR A 122 36.74 -23.72 1.79
C THR A 122 37.62 -24.76 2.46
N GLY A 123 37.14 -25.36 3.56
CA GLY A 123 37.75 -26.53 4.19
C GLY A 123 38.09 -26.40 5.68
N LYS A 124 38.35 -25.20 6.22
CA LYS A 124 38.73 -25.05 7.64
C LYS A 124 37.55 -24.89 8.61
N PHE A 125 36.45 -24.27 8.17
CA PHE A 125 35.22 -24.13 8.95
C PHE A 125 33.97 -24.31 8.05
N PRO A 126 33.55 -25.55 7.77
CA PRO A 126 32.50 -25.84 6.79
C PRO A 126 31.14 -25.21 7.15
N GLY A 127 30.82 -25.11 8.45
CA GLY A 127 29.58 -24.46 8.90
C GLY A 127 29.50 -22.97 8.56
N ILE A 128 30.61 -22.23 8.68
CA ILE A 128 30.66 -20.79 8.38
C ILE A 128 30.80 -20.56 6.86
N ALA A 129 31.52 -21.43 6.16
CA ALA A 129 31.67 -21.34 4.70
C ALA A 129 30.30 -21.41 3.97
N ASN A 130 29.40 -22.29 4.42
CA ASN A 130 28.07 -22.41 3.83
C ASN A 130 27.19 -21.18 4.07
N VAL A 131 27.38 -20.48 5.20
CA VAL A 131 26.69 -19.21 5.51
C VAL A 131 27.10 -18.09 4.55
N CYS A 132 28.36 -18.09 4.12
CA CYS A 132 28.96 -17.03 3.32
C CYS A 132 28.82 -17.19 1.81
N HIS A 133 28.82 -18.42 1.30
CA HIS A 133 29.00 -18.73 -0.13
C HIS A 133 27.79 -19.33 -0.81
N SER A 134 26.62 -19.28 -0.17
CA SER A 134 25.41 -19.83 -0.78
C SER A 134 24.99 -19.05 -2.03
N THR A 135 24.46 -19.79 -3.01
CA THR A 135 23.93 -19.22 -4.25
C THR A 135 22.42 -19.04 -4.24
N ARG A 136 21.69 -19.91 -3.53
CA ARG A 136 20.21 -19.97 -3.55
C ARG A 136 19.57 -20.23 -2.19
N ASP A 137 20.34 -20.53 -1.15
CA ASP A 137 19.78 -20.81 0.17
C ASP A 137 19.25 -19.51 0.80
N PRO A 138 17.94 -19.38 1.06
CA PRO A 138 17.36 -18.16 1.60
C PRO A 138 17.81 -17.85 3.04
N TYR A 139 18.29 -18.85 3.79
CA TYR A 139 18.74 -18.68 5.18
C TYR A 139 20.20 -18.26 5.29
N HIS A 140 20.94 -18.26 4.19
CA HIS A 140 22.35 -17.89 4.13
C HIS A 140 22.58 -16.73 3.16
N GLN A 141 23.76 -16.10 3.25
CA GLN A 141 24.07 -14.96 2.40
C GLN A 141 24.15 -15.38 0.95
N ASN A 142 23.29 -14.79 0.13
CA ASN A 142 23.18 -15.13 -1.28
C ASN A 142 22.94 -13.89 -2.15
N VAL A 143 23.03 -14.08 -3.46
CA VAL A 143 22.90 -12.99 -4.45
C VAL A 143 21.43 -12.68 -4.77
N LEU A 144 20.50 -13.61 -4.58
CA LEU A 144 19.06 -13.44 -4.85
C LEU A 144 18.32 -12.69 -3.74
N LYS A 145 18.92 -12.59 -2.55
CA LYS A 145 18.41 -11.86 -1.37
C LYS A 145 19.00 -10.45 -1.27
N GLY A 146 19.88 -10.06 -2.19
CA GLY A 146 20.59 -8.79 -2.12
C GLY A 146 21.64 -8.71 -1.01
N ASP A 147 22.02 -9.82 -0.37
CA ASP A 147 23.09 -9.81 0.66
C ASP A 147 24.49 -9.63 0.02
N ARG A 148 24.61 -9.94 -1.27
CA ARG A 148 25.85 -9.88 -2.05
C ARG A 148 25.60 -9.17 -3.36
N PRO A 149 26.56 -8.37 -3.86
CA PRO A 149 26.38 -7.73 -5.14
C PRO A 149 26.44 -8.76 -6.28
N LEU A 150 25.75 -8.42 -7.35
CA LEU A 150 25.86 -9.06 -8.65
C LEU A 150 27.30 -8.98 -9.14
N CYS A 151 27.73 -10.02 -9.84
CA CYS A 151 28.96 -9.91 -10.61
C CYS A 151 28.71 -8.94 -11.77
N ILE A 152 29.71 -8.14 -12.16
CA ILE A 152 29.62 -7.25 -13.31
C ILE A 152 30.62 -7.72 -14.35
N ALA A 153 30.18 -7.87 -15.59
CA ALA A 153 30.93 -8.54 -16.66
C ALA A 153 32.12 -7.72 -17.21
N THR A 154 32.85 -7.02 -16.34
CA THR A 154 34.11 -6.33 -16.68
C THR A 154 35.21 -7.32 -17.07
N GLU A 155 36.15 -6.91 -17.91
CA GLU A 155 37.27 -7.76 -18.34
C GLU A 155 38.09 -8.29 -17.15
N LYS A 156 38.34 -7.41 -16.16
CA LYS A 156 39.05 -7.75 -14.93
C LYS A 156 38.32 -8.83 -14.13
N GLU A 157 37.01 -8.70 -13.95
CA GLU A 157 36.20 -9.70 -13.24
C GLU A 157 36.13 -11.01 -14.02
N GLN A 158 35.96 -10.96 -15.35
CA GLN A 158 35.97 -12.16 -16.19
C GLN A 158 37.33 -12.87 -16.17
N ALA A 159 38.45 -12.14 -16.14
CA ALA A 159 39.78 -12.70 -15.99
C ALA A 159 39.97 -13.35 -14.61
N ARG A 160 39.54 -12.69 -13.53
CA ARG A 160 39.57 -13.24 -12.17
C ARG A 160 38.79 -14.54 -12.06
N ARG A 161 37.57 -14.57 -12.61
CA ARG A 161 36.71 -15.76 -12.58
C ARG A 161 37.30 -16.91 -13.39
N ARG A 162 37.87 -16.62 -14.57
CA ARG A 162 38.61 -17.61 -15.38
C ARG A 162 39.78 -18.19 -14.60
N ALA A 163 40.60 -17.36 -13.96
CA ALA A 163 41.73 -17.80 -13.14
C ALA A 163 41.28 -18.66 -11.93
N ALA A 164 40.12 -18.34 -11.35
CA ALA A 164 39.54 -19.08 -10.23
C ALA A 164 38.66 -20.27 -10.63
N GLY A 165 38.55 -20.63 -11.92
CA GLY A 165 37.70 -21.72 -12.40
C GLY A 165 36.19 -21.49 -12.20
N MET A 166 35.76 -20.25 -11.96
CA MET A 166 34.35 -19.90 -11.75
C MET A 166 33.60 -19.68 -13.08
N PRO A 167 32.27 -19.92 -13.12
CA PRO A 167 31.45 -19.62 -14.29
C PRO A 167 31.54 -18.15 -14.70
N ARG A 168 31.41 -17.86 -16.00
CA ARG A 168 31.41 -16.49 -16.52
C ARG A 168 30.33 -15.65 -15.83
N CYS A 169 30.64 -14.38 -15.58
CA CYS A 169 29.61 -13.45 -15.18
C CYS A 169 28.65 -13.19 -16.36
N ALA A 170 27.35 -13.39 -16.13
CA ALA A 170 26.30 -13.31 -17.15
C ALA A 170 25.34 -12.14 -16.93
N THR A 171 25.75 -11.11 -16.20
CA THR A 171 24.91 -9.92 -16.00
C THR A 171 24.76 -9.11 -17.29
N PRO A 172 23.61 -8.42 -17.47
CA PRO A 172 23.39 -7.56 -18.63
C PRO A 172 24.44 -6.47 -18.78
N GLY A 173 24.80 -6.16 -20.03
CA GLY A 173 25.87 -5.20 -20.34
C GLY A 173 25.59 -3.76 -19.93
N PHE A 174 24.33 -3.37 -19.71
CA PHE A 174 23.95 -2.03 -19.25
C PHE A 174 24.29 -1.78 -17.78
N LEU A 175 24.61 -2.83 -17.02
CA LEU A 175 25.06 -2.71 -15.64
C LEU A 175 26.53 -2.33 -15.61
N HIS A 176 26.78 -1.05 -15.35
CA HIS A 176 28.12 -0.48 -15.20
C HIS A 176 28.37 -0.04 -13.76
N GLY A 177 29.64 -0.03 -13.37
CA GLY A 177 30.05 0.24 -11.99
C GLY A 177 29.87 -0.98 -11.07
N GLY A 178 30.28 -0.83 -9.81
CA GLY A 178 30.08 -1.83 -8.76
C GLY A 178 28.70 -1.72 -8.10
N ASP A 179 28.51 -2.53 -7.07
CA ASP A 179 27.49 -2.34 -6.03
C ASP A 179 26.03 -2.42 -6.52
N TRP A 180 25.80 -3.31 -7.47
CA TRP A 180 24.47 -3.72 -7.89
C TRP A 180 24.00 -4.90 -7.05
N PHE A 181 22.81 -4.81 -6.47
CA PHE A 181 22.18 -5.84 -5.68
C PHE A 181 20.87 -6.26 -6.35
N PHE A 182 20.56 -7.55 -6.27
CA PHE A 182 19.34 -8.10 -6.83
C PHE A 182 18.56 -8.80 -5.73
N VAL A 183 17.29 -8.44 -5.59
CA VAL A 183 16.37 -9.01 -4.62
C VAL A 183 15.25 -9.67 -5.39
N THR A 184 14.99 -10.93 -5.07
CA THR A 184 13.87 -11.70 -5.61
C THR A 184 12.99 -12.17 -4.48
N ASN A 185 11.69 -11.94 -4.61
CA ASN A 185 10.66 -12.50 -3.76
C ASN A 185 9.74 -13.38 -4.61
N LEU A 186 9.36 -14.55 -4.09
CA LEU A 186 8.39 -15.42 -4.73
C LEU A 186 7.41 -15.90 -3.67
N THR A 187 6.14 -15.61 -3.87
CA THR A 187 5.04 -16.03 -3.01
C THR A 187 4.10 -16.92 -3.79
N SER A 188 3.67 -18.01 -3.16
CA SER A 188 2.67 -18.94 -3.68
C SER A 188 1.55 -19.04 -2.64
N ASP A 189 0.37 -18.57 -2.98
CA ASP A 189 -0.82 -18.65 -2.16
C ASP A 189 -1.83 -19.61 -2.80
N THR A 190 -2.34 -20.56 -2.01
CA THR A 190 -3.24 -21.62 -2.46
C THR A 190 -4.49 -21.63 -1.58
N VAL A 191 -5.65 -21.42 -2.19
CA VAL A 191 -6.96 -21.53 -1.56
C VAL A 191 -7.72 -22.70 -2.18
N ILE A 192 -8.14 -23.62 -1.32
CA ILE A 192 -8.98 -24.76 -1.67
C ILE A 192 -10.25 -24.66 -0.84
N GLU A 193 -11.37 -24.38 -1.49
CA GLU A 193 -12.68 -24.20 -0.83
C GLU A 193 -13.68 -25.23 -1.37
N PRO A 194 -13.78 -26.40 -0.74
CA PRO A 194 -14.90 -27.30 -0.94
C PRO A 194 -16.10 -26.78 -0.15
N ARG A 195 -17.23 -26.55 -0.84
CA ARG A 195 -18.44 -25.97 -0.24
C ARG A 195 -19.70 -26.66 -0.74
N SER A 196 -20.78 -26.56 0.02
CA SER A 196 -22.09 -27.09 -0.37
C SER A 196 -23.18 -26.01 -0.28
N PHE A 197 -23.83 -25.72 -1.40
CA PHE A 197 -24.97 -24.80 -1.45
C PHE A 197 -26.07 -25.38 -2.35
N PRO A 198 -27.35 -25.28 -1.97
CA PRO A 198 -28.43 -25.69 -2.86
C PRO A 198 -28.40 -24.82 -4.12
N THR A 199 -28.23 -25.46 -5.27
CA THR A 199 -28.25 -24.79 -6.58
C THR A 199 -29.54 -25.18 -7.31
N PRO A 200 -30.30 -24.27 -7.92
CA PRO A 200 -31.50 -24.63 -8.69
C PRO A 200 -31.09 -25.31 -10.00
N VAL A 201 -31.86 -26.28 -10.48
CA VAL A 201 -31.63 -26.88 -11.82
C VAL A 201 -32.00 -25.90 -12.93
N GLY A 202 -31.27 -25.93 -14.05
CA GLY A 202 -31.61 -25.12 -15.21
C GLY A 202 -32.87 -25.64 -15.92
N VAL A 203 -33.89 -24.79 -16.10
CA VAL A 203 -35.20 -25.16 -16.69
C VAL A 203 -35.10 -25.83 -18.07
N GLN A 204 -34.06 -25.47 -18.86
CA GLN A 204 -33.86 -25.97 -20.22
C GLN A 204 -32.69 -26.94 -20.35
N THR A 205 -31.76 -26.95 -19.39
CA THR A 205 -30.52 -27.72 -19.47
C THR A 205 -30.05 -28.05 -18.07
N THR A 206 -29.77 -29.33 -17.84
CA THR A 206 -29.13 -29.81 -16.62
C THR A 206 -27.92 -30.65 -16.95
N GLU A 207 -26.98 -30.77 -16.01
CA GLU A 207 -25.83 -31.65 -16.15
C GLU A 207 -26.21 -33.13 -16.03
N ARG A 208 -27.37 -33.43 -15.42
CA ARG A 208 -27.86 -34.80 -15.18
C ARG A 208 -29.18 -35.05 -15.90
N PRO A 209 -29.16 -35.65 -17.11
CA PRO A 209 -30.37 -36.05 -17.82
C PRO A 209 -31.26 -36.96 -16.94
N GLY A 210 -32.58 -36.74 -16.98
CA GLY A 210 -33.55 -37.56 -16.26
C GLY A 210 -33.73 -37.23 -14.77
N SER A 211 -33.10 -36.17 -14.25
CA SER A 211 -33.37 -35.66 -12.91
C SER A 211 -34.74 -34.98 -12.85
N LEU A 212 -35.57 -35.33 -11.85
CA LEU A 212 -36.88 -34.72 -11.60
C LEU A 212 -36.88 -33.73 -10.42
N ASP A 213 -35.73 -33.54 -9.77
CA ASP A 213 -35.56 -32.63 -8.64
C ASP A 213 -35.48 -31.16 -9.09
N VAL A 214 -35.97 -30.26 -8.23
CA VAL A 214 -35.92 -28.80 -8.42
C VAL A 214 -34.53 -28.25 -8.06
N PHE A 215 -33.75 -28.99 -7.23
CA PHE A 215 -32.38 -28.65 -6.88
C PHE A 215 -31.35 -29.58 -7.54
N GLY A 216 -30.23 -28.98 -7.94
CA GLY A 216 -29.02 -29.65 -8.34
C GLY A 216 -28.26 -30.24 -7.15
N ARG A 217 -27.17 -30.97 -7.41
CA ARG A 217 -26.27 -31.38 -6.32
C ARG A 217 -25.67 -30.13 -5.68
N ALA A 218 -25.53 -30.15 -4.37
CA ALA A 218 -25.08 -28.97 -3.63
C ALA A 218 -23.56 -28.73 -3.71
N GLN A 219 -22.78 -29.74 -4.11
CA GLN A 219 -21.32 -29.68 -4.08
C GLN A 219 -20.76 -28.67 -5.08
N SER A 220 -19.82 -27.85 -4.61
CA SER A 220 -19.02 -26.93 -5.39
C SER A 220 -17.58 -26.95 -4.87
N LEU A 221 -16.62 -26.82 -5.78
CA LEU A 221 -15.20 -26.75 -5.46
C LEU A 221 -14.62 -25.49 -6.08
N LEU A 222 -13.93 -24.68 -5.29
CA LEU A 222 -13.12 -23.58 -5.78
C LEU A 222 -11.65 -23.84 -5.45
N LEU A 223 -10.80 -23.75 -6.46
CA LEU A 223 -9.35 -23.78 -6.34
C LEU A 223 -8.83 -22.44 -6.87
N ALA A 224 -8.19 -21.66 -6.02
CA ALA A 224 -7.55 -20.41 -6.43
C ALA A 224 -6.08 -20.47 -6.03
N GLN A 225 -5.20 -20.23 -7.00
CA GLN A 225 -3.76 -20.23 -6.80
C GLN A 225 -3.20 -18.91 -7.32
N THR A 226 -2.46 -18.21 -6.48
CA THR A 226 -1.82 -16.94 -6.83
C THR A 226 -0.31 -17.06 -6.64
N PHE A 227 0.43 -16.72 -7.68
CA PHE A 227 1.88 -16.58 -7.64
C PHE A 227 2.25 -15.11 -7.77
N ILE A 228 3.01 -14.58 -6.82
CA ILE A 228 3.53 -13.21 -6.88
C ILE A 228 5.04 -13.28 -6.93
N ALA A 229 5.62 -12.72 -7.98
CA ALA A 229 7.06 -12.65 -8.18
C ALA A 229 7.51 -11.18 -8.18
N GLY A 230 8.32 -10.81 -7.20
CA GLY A 230 8.91 -9.48 -7.07
C GLY A 230 10.40 -9.51 -7.41
N PHE A 231 10.85 -8.54 -8.19
CA PHE A 231 12.24 -8.37 -8.59
C PHE A 231 12.65 -6.91 -8.37
N SER A 232 13.67 -6.69 -7.55
CA SER A 232 14.25 -5.37 -7.33
C SER A 232 15.73 -5.40 -7.67
N LEU A 233 16.15 -4.51 -8.56
CA LEU A 233 17.54 -4.29 -8.93
C LEU A 233 17.97 -2.93 -8.42
N ILE A 234 18.89 -2.94 -7.46
CA ILE A 234 19.23 -1.77 -6.66
C ILE A 234 20.71 -1.47 -6.84
N LYS A 235 21.06 -0.19 -6.99
CA LYS A 235 22.45 0.26 -7.02
C LYS A 235 22.78 1.11 -5.80
N GLY A 236 23.91 0.81 -5.17
CA GLY A 236 24.48 1.59 -4.07
C GLY A 236 24.42 0.85 -2.73
N SER A 237 24.85 1.54 -1.67
CA SER A 237 24.94 0.98 -0.31
C SER A 237 23.63 1.20 0.47
N THR A 238 22.62 0.37 0.22
CA THR A 238 21.29 0.47 0.85
C THR A 238 21.29 0.32 2.38
N ALA A 239 22.38 -0.20 2.94
CA ALA A 239 22.55 -0.35 4.39
C ALA A 239 22.79 0.99 5.11
N TYR A 240 23.34 2.00 4.41
CA TYR A 240 23.76 3.26 5.03
C TYR A 240 23.31 4.51 4.29
N LYS A 241 23.12 4.41 2.97
CA LYS A 241 22.70 5.51 2.10
C LYS A 241 21.45 5.06 1.30
N PRO A 242 20.52 5.97 0.99
CA PRO A 242 19.47 5.69 0.02
C PRO A 242 20.05 5.13 -1.30
N PRO A 243 19.35 4.20 -1.97
CA PRO A 243 19.76 3.71 -3.28
C PRO A 243 20.00 4.85 -4.28
N GLU A 244 21.00 4.71 -5.15
CA GLU A 244 21.20 5.68 -6.24
C GLU A 244 20.15 5.52 -7.34
N ILE A 245 19.82 4.27 -7.66
CA ILE A 245 18.76 3.91 -8.58
C ILE A 245 18.20 2.55 -8.19
N GLU A 246 16.88 2.42 -8.28
CA GLU A 246 16.14 1.19 -8.04
C GLU A 246 15.21 0.91 -9.21
N TYR A 247 15.24 -0.31 -9.72
CA TYR A 247 14.28 -0.84 -10.67
C TYR A 247 13.47 -1.91 -9.97
N THR A 248 12.15 -1.74 -9.92
CA THR A 248 11.26 -2.71 -9.25
C THR A 248 10.18 -3.18 -10.21
N LEU A 249 9.98 -4.50 -10.24
CA LEU A 249 8.99 -5.20 -11.03
C LEU A 249 8.29 -6.25 -10.15
N SER A 250 6.98 -6.13 -10.00
CA SER A 250 6.13 -7.12 -9.33
C SER A 250 5.09 -7.67 -10.30
N LEU A 251 5.11 -8.98 -10.49
CA LEU A 251 4.20 -9.73 -11.36
C LEU A 251 3.30 -10.61 -10.49
N ALA A 252 1.99 -10.57 -10.75
CA ALA A 252 1.02 -11.43 -10.09
C ALA A 252 0.31 -12.31 -11.12
N TYR A 253 0.53 -13.61 -11.02
CA TYR A 253 -0.15 -14.61 -11.84
C TYR A 253 -1.19 -15.35 -11.00
N GLN A 254 -2.45 -15.21 -11.36
CA GLN A 254 -3.56 -15.89 -10.70
C GLN A 254 -4.12 -16.96 -11.63
N THR A 255 -4.42 -18.14 -11.08
CA THR A 255 -5.16 -19.20 -11.76
C THR A 255 -6.29 -19.68 -10.86
N ASN A 256 -7.51 -19.72 -11.39
CA ASN A 256 -8.70 -20.17 -10.70
C ASN A 256 -9.37 -21.31 -11.45
N TYR A 257 -9.86 -22.28 -10.70
CA TYR A 257 -10.72 -23.34 -11.18
C TYR A 257 -11.94 -23.41 -10.27
N VAL A 258 -13.13 -23.31 -10.84
CA VAL A 258 -14.38 -23.46 -10.11
C VAL A 258 -15.19 -24.57 -10.77
N ASP A 259 -15.63 -25.52 -9.97
CA ASP A 259 -16.57 -26.57 -10.38
C ASP A 259 -17.87 -26.43 -9.59
N VAL A 260 -18.98 -26.49 -10.31
CA VAL A 260 -20.32 -26.52 -9.74
C VAL A 260 -21.11 -27.64 -10.37
N SER A 261 -22.11 -28.11 -9.65
CA SER A 261 -22.88 -29.29 -10.04
C SER A 261 -23.95 -29.06 -11.09
N GLU A 262 -24.17 -27.82 -11.53
CA GLU A 262 -25.27 -27.46 -12.42
C GLU A 262 -24.81 -26.49 -13.51
N ARG A 263 -25.36 -26.65 -14.71
CA ARG A 263 -25.03 -25.79 -15.85
C ARG A 263 -25.63 -24.41 -15.68
N ARG A 264 -25.12 -23.46 -16.45
CA ARG A 264 -25.58 -22.06 -16.50
C ARG A 264 -25.28 -21.18 -15.28
N ILE A 265 -24.60 -21.72 -14.26
CA ILE A 265 -24.16 -20.94 -13.09
C ILE A 265 -22.90 -20.12 -13.42
N LEU A 266 -21.87 -20.75 -13.98
CA LEU A 266 -20.59 -20.09 -14.26
C LEU A 266 -20.53 -19.40 -15.64
N SER A 267 -21.46 -19.75 -16.54
CA SER A 267 -21.54 -19.24 -17.90
C SER A 267 -22.98 -19.26 -18.39
N VAL A 268 -23.44 -18.21 -19.07
CA VAL A 268 -24.83 -18.15 -19.57
C VAL A 268 -25.12 -19.22 -20.63
N LYS A 269 -24.10 -19.64 -21.39
CA LYS A 269 -24.22 -20.59 -22.51
C LYS A 269 -24.56 -22.00 -21.99
N PRO A 270 -25.70 -22.59 -22.38
CA PRO A 270 -26.10 -23.91 -21.90
C PRO A 270 -25.18 -25.05 -22.37
N SER A 271 -24.53 -24.88 -23.53
CA SER A 271 -23.56 -25.84 -24.07
C SER A 271 -22.21 -25.82 -23.36
N ALA A 272 -21.91 -24.77 -22.59
CA ALA A 272 -20.69 -24.70 -21.80
C ALA A 272 -20.72 -25.73 -20.66
N SER A 273 -19.54 -26.10 -20.16
CA SER A 273 -19.43 -27.02 -19.03
C SER A 273 -19.84 -26.35 -17.71
N SER A 274 -20.11 -27.18 -16.69
CA SER A 274 -20.42 -26.73 -15.34
C SER A 274 -19.18 -26.30 -14.54
N HIS A 275 -17.98 -26.48 -15.08
CA HIS A 275 -16.74 -25.93 -14.50
C HIS A 275 -16.17 -24.78 -15.34
N ARG A 276 -15.41 -23.90 -14.70
CA ARG A 276 -14.69 -22.80 -15.34
C ARG A 276 -13.25 -22.77 -14.85
N TYR A 277 -12.32 -22.69 -15.80
CA TYR A 277 -10.93 -22.36 -15.57
C TYR A 277 -10.67 -20.95 -16.10
N ASP A 278 -9.97 -20.13 -15.33
CA ASP A 278 -9.56 -18.78 -15.72
C ASP A 278 -8.19 -18.46 -15.14
N ASN A 279 -7.41 -17.66 -15.85
CA ASN A 279 -6.09 -17.26 -15.43
C ASN A 279 -5.76 -15.84 -15.90
N PHE A 280 -5.01 -15.12 -15.08
CA PHE A 280 -4.65 -13.74 -15.36
C PHE A 280 -3.22 -13.45 -14.88
N LEU A 281 -2.46 -12.74 -15.73
CA LEU A 281 -1.16 -12.19 -15.37
C LEU A 281 -1.30 -10.66 -15.29
N GLY A 282 -1.09 -10.12 -14.10
CA GLY A 282 -1.06 -8.69 -13.85
C GLY A 282 0.36 -8.20 -13.53
N VAL A 283 0.63 -6.95 -13.89
CA VAL A 283 1.79 -6.20 -13.40
C VAL A 283 1.30 -5.35 -12.22
N GLN A 284 1.76 -5.63 -11.01
CA GLN A 284 1.39 -4.89 -9.81
C GLN A 284 2.24 -3.63 -9.64
N GLU A 285 3.54 -3.76 -9.90
CA GLU A 285 4.51 -2.67 -9.80
C GLU A 285 5.50 -2.79 -10.95
N ALA A 286 5.86 -1.66 -11.54
CA ALA A 286 6.88 -1.56 -12.58
C ALA A 286 7.37 -0.11 -12.61
N PHE A 287 8.36 0.20 -11.78
CA PHE A 287 8.85 1.56 -11.63
C PHE A 287 10.37 1.63 -11.56
N ILE A 288 10.87 2.83 -11.81
CA ILE A 288 12.24 3.24 -11.60
C ILE A 288 12.23 4.37 -10.58
N ASP A 289 13.01 4.23 -9.53
CA ASP A 289 13.26 5.30 -8.55
C ASP A 289 14.68 5.79 -8.73
N TYR A 290 14.83 7.08 -9.02
CA TYR A 290 16.12 7.73 -9.21
C TYR A 290 16.36 8.75 -8.11
N HIS A 291 17.45 8.56 -7.40
CA HIS A 291 17.89 9.49 -6.37
C HIS A 291 18.59 10.68 -7.01
N ILE A 292 18.08 11.88 -6.75
CA ILE A 292 18.61 13.11 -7.34
C ILE A 292 19.78 13.63 -6.52
N ARG A 293 19.55 13.85 -5.22
CA ARG A 293 20.55 14.44 -4.32
C ARG A 293 20.21 14.19 -2.86
N ASN A 294 21.25 14.27 -2.04
CA ASN A 294 21.10 14.45 -0.59
C ASN A 294 21.03 15.95 -0.27
N THR A 295 20.07 16.34 0.54
CA THR A 295 19.86 17.69 1.06
C THR A 295 20.63 17.91 2.37
N SER A 296 21.01 16.84 3.09
CA SER A 296 21.78 16.89 4.33
C SER A 296 22.85 15.80 4.43
N ASP A 297 23.80 15.97 5.34
CA ASP A 297 24.82 14.96 5.69
C ASP A 297 24.23 13.72 6.35
N ARG A 298 22.96 13.79 6.77
CA ARG A 298 22.20 12.66 7.33
C ARG A 298 21.39 11.90 6.28
N TYR A 299 21.63 12.17 5.00
CA TYR A 299 20.93 11.56 3.88
C TYR A 299 19.42 11.87 3.82
N ASP A 300 19.00 13.08 4.21
CA ASP A 300 17.71 13.59 3.71
C ASP A 300 17.83 13.71 2.19
N PHE A 301 16.86 13.25 1.41
CA PHE A 301 17.04 13.12 -0.05
C PHE A 301 15.81 13.49 -0.86
N ASP A 302 16.06 13.92 -2.09
CA ASP A 302 15.05 14.12 -3.12
C ASP A 302 15.16 12.97 -4.14
N SER A 303 14.05 12.31 -4.46
CA SER A 303 14.00 11.28 -5.50
C SER A 303 12.82 11.46 -6.45
N ILE A 304 12.94 10.90 -7.65
CA ILE A 304 11.87 10.84 -8.64
C ILE A 304 11.59 9.38 -8.96
N ARG A 305 10.33 8.99 -8.78
CA ARG A 305 9.83 7.66 -9.12
C ARG A 305 8.88 7.70 -10.30
N VAL A 306 9.18 6.94 -11.35
CA VAL A 306 8.40 6.89 -12.59
C VAL A 306 7.99 5.45 -12.89
N GLY A 307 6.70 5.21 -13.11
CA GLY A 307 6.15 3.93 -13.53
C GLY A 307 4.85 3.54 -12.83
N ILE A 308 4.51 2.25 -12.91
CA ILE A 308 3.37 1.65 -12.20
C ILE A 308 3.78 1.50 -10.74
N GLN A 309 3.11 2.26 -9.87
CA GLN A 309 3.41 2.31 -8.44
C GLN A 309 2.13 2.54 -7.64
N PRO A 310 2.08 2.06 -6.38
CA PRO A 310 1.03 2.48 -5.47
C PRO A 310 1.17 3.99 -5.18
N PHE A 311 0.05 4.70 -5.22
CA PHE A 311 -0.02 6.10 -4.84
C PHE A 311 -0.92 6.24 -3.62
N GLN A 312 -0.37 6.78 -2.53
CA GLN A 312 -1.13 7.15 -1.34
C GLN A 312 -0.84 8.62 -1.04
N ALA A 313 -1.89 9.42 -1.00
CA ALA A 313 -1.84 10.81 -0.55
C ALA A 313 -2.70 10.94 0.70
N ASP A 314 -2.08 10.85 1.87
CA ASP A 314 -2.71 11.21 3.14
C ASP A 314 -2.02 12.47 3.67
N PHE A 315 -2.81 13.52 3.92
CA PHE A 315 -2.35 14.82 4.41
C PHE A 315 -2.57 14.99 5.91
N ARG A 316 -2.87 13.91 6.63
CA ARG A 316 -3.00 13.93 8.08
C ARG A 316 -1.61 13.72 8.71
N GLY A 317 -0.98 14.86 9.04
CA GLY A 317 0.14 14.91 9.98
C GLY A 317 -0.32 14.73 11.42
#